data_AF-A0A7V4AYD3-F1
#
_entry.id   AF-A0A7V4AYD3-F1
#
_cell.length_a   1.000
_cell.length_b   1.000
_cell.length_c   1.000
_cell.angle_alpha   90.00
_cell.angle_beta   90.00
_cell.angle_gamma   90.00
#
_symmetry.space_group_name_H-M   'P 1'
#
loop_
_entity.id
_entity.type
_entity.pdbx_description
1 polymer ?
#
loop_
_entity_poly.entity_id
_entity_poly.type
_entity_poly.pdbx_seq_one_letter_code
_entity_poly.pdbx_strand_id
1 'polypeptide(L)'
;LPDDAEDPIVLKLDLDSFPIMFFSVSSPRPPIEVRKTAEDIIKKRLEQVPGVATVSLLGGREREIHIDIDRNRLAAKNLNILQVVEALGRDNLNIPVGKVKRGTDESLVRVVGQYASVDEIKDVEIPTQLGMVKISEVATVTDGYKEVDQYARLMGENAVNLSLQKQSGANTVQVSNVALKEMKKLETELPDFNVKLTSDLSRFIKDAVSDVQQNLIYGALFATIMIILFLRDARSTFIIFLAIPVAIIGTFMPIYSAGFTINFMSLMGLAIAVGTLVDNSTVVLENIFRHLEMGKTPHDAARDGIREVGLAVIASGSTNICVFLPMAFMSGTVGQFFKEFGFTVAFATVFSILVAFTLTPALAAKILKPQEGGMYGAGKAQARGLIVLLGLAALAASAYTGLTIGMPMIKQALAGGGGLNLVMGFAIFAVSALVFVLGFVHGLFPAFDKFFAAIQAAYPPVLRFSLRRRFVVIALVTALFVSAIVLLATGKVGFEFVGEGDTGEFQVIVEMPPYA
;
A
#
# COMPACT_ATOMS: atom_id res chain seq x y z
N LEU A 1 -12.64 -37.01 -13.13
CA LEU A 1 -13.51 -36.82 -11.94
C LEU A 1 -14.65 -37.84 -12.04
N PRO A 2 -15.30 -38.25 -10.94
CA PRO A 2 -16.54 -39.04 -10.99
C PRO A 2 -17.56 -38.41 -11.92
N ASP A 3 -18.47 -39.19 -12.49
CA ASP A 3 -19.47 -38.68 -13.47
C ASP A 3 -20.44 -37.66 -12.86
N ASP A 4 -20.60 -37.66 -11.53
CA ASP A 4 -21.44 -36.73 -10.76
C ASP A 4 -20.69 -35.50 -10.25
N ALA A 5 -19.40 -35.37 -10.54
CA ALA A 5 -18.59 -34.28 -10.03
C ALA A 5 -18.70 -33.05 -10.94
N GLU A 6 -19.00 -31.90 -10.33
CA GLU A 6 -19.02 -30.61 -11.02
C GLU A 6 -17.65 -30.29 -11.64
N ASP A 7 -17.69 -29.57 -12.76
CA ASP A 7 -16.48 -29.10 -13.42
C ASP A 7 -15.64 -28.26 -12.44
N PRO A 8 -14.32 -28.47 -12.39
CA PRO A 8 -13.47 -27.74 -11.45
C PRO A 8 -13.48 -26.25 -11.78
N ILE A 9 -13.92 -25.44 -10.82
CA ILE A 9 -13.86 -23.98 -10.92
C ILE A 9 -12.42 -23.54 -10.67
N VAL A 10 -11.74 -23.11 -11.73
CA VAL A 10 -10.39 -22.53 -11.62
C VAL A 10 -10.54 -21.05 -11.24
N LEU A 11 -10.42 -20.75 -9.95
CA LEU A 11 -10.30 -19.39 -9.45
C LEU A 11 -8.87 -18.90 -9.63
N LYS A 12 -8.66 -17.98 -10.58
CA LYS A 12 -7.39 -17.26 -10.67
C LYS A 12 -7.31 -16.29 -9.49
N LEU A 13 -6.32 -16.50 -8.61
CA LEU A 13 -6.06 -15.57 -7.51
C LEU A 13 -5.73 -14.18 -8.07
N ASP A 14 -6.54 -13.20 -7.70
CA ASP A 14 -6.34 -11.79 -7.99
C ASP A 14 -6.16 -11.03 -6.67
N LEU A 15 -5.08 -10.28 -6.52
CA LEU A 15 -4.83 -9.48 -5.32
C LEU A 15 -5.88 -8.39 -5.14
N ASP A 16 -6.52 -7.95 -6.23
CA ASP A 16 -7.62 -6.98 -6.19
C ASP A 16 -8.93 -7.62 -5.71
N SER A 17 -9.01 -8.95 -5.62
CA SER A 17 -10.18 -9.65 -5.09
C SER A 17 -10.26 -9.68 -3.55
N PHE A 18 -9.19 -9.28 -2.85
CA PHE A 18 -9.25 -9.18 -1.40
C PHE A 18 -10.13 -7.99 -0.97
N PRO A 19 -11.06 -8.19 -0.01
CA PRO A 19 -11.84 -7.09 0.54
C PRO A 19 -10.93 -6.03 1.18
N ILE A 20 -11.25 -4.76 0.96
CA ILE A 20 -10.47 -3.62 1.45
C ILE A 20 -11.05 -3.00 2.73
N MET A 21 -12.32 -3.25 3.02
CA MET A 21 -12.99 -2.79 4.23
C MET A 21 -14.04 -3.80 4.70
N PHE A 22 -14.23 -3.87 6.01
CA PHE A 22 -15.26 -4.68 6.65
C PHE A 22 -16.13 -3.80 7.54
N PHE A 23 -17.44 -3.90 7.38
CA PHE A 23 -18.43 -3.28 8.24
C PHE A 23 -19.24 -4.37 8.94
N SER A 24 -19.70 -4.08 10.15
CA SER A 24 -20.68 -4.87 10.86
C SER A 24 -21.89 -4.00 11.17
N VAL A 25 -23.08 -4.50 10.85
CA VAL A 25 -24.34 -3.79 11.08
C VAL A 25 -25.19 -4.62 12.05
N SER A 26 -25.52 -4.05 13.20
CA SER A 26 -26.45 -4.64 14.17
C SER A 26 -27.65 -3.71 14.42
N SER A 27 -28.77 -4.29 14.87
CA SER A 27 -29.95 -3.54 15.26
C SER A 27 -30.79 -4.39 16.22
N PRO A 28 -31.59 -3.79 17.12
CA PRO A 28 -32.55 -4.52 17.96
C PRO A 28 -33.68 -5.21 17.16
N ARG A 29 -33.80 -4.92 15.86
CA ARG A 29 -34.83 -5.49 14.98
C ARG A 29 -34.63 -6.99 14.71
N PRO A 30 -35.67 -7.70 14.23
CA PRO A 30 -35.53 -9.10 13.85
C PRO A 30 -34.39 -9.32 12.84
N PRO A 31 -33.57 -10.40 12.97
CA PRO A 31 -32.39 -10.63 12.10
C PRO A 31 -32.70 -10.64 10.60
N ILE A 32 -33.91 -11.03 10.22
CA ILE A 32 -34.39 -11.03 8.83
C ILE A 32 -34.55 -9.60 8.29
N GLU A 33 -35.06 -8.67 9.11
CA GLU A 33 -35.17 -7.26 8.76
C GLU A 33 -33.79 -6.62 8.69
N VAL A 34 -32.89 -6.98 9.61
CA VAL A 34 -31.51 -6.48 9.59
C VAL A 34 -30.79 -6.90 8.31
N ARG A 35 -30.89 -8.17 7.93
CA ARG A 35 -30.32 -8.70 6.68
C ARG A 35 -30.94 -8.04 5.46
N LYS A 36 -32.27 -7.88 5.45
CA LYS A 36 -32.99 -7.23 4.36
C LYS A 36 -32.59 -5.76 4.20
N THR A 37 -32.52 -4.98 5.28
CA THR A 37 -32.05 -3.59 5.22
C THR A 37 -30.59 -3.51 4.79
N ALA A 38 -29.73 -4.40 5.28
CA ALA A 38 -28.34 -4.47 4.86
C ALA A 38 -28.20 -4.77 3.36
N GLU A 39 -29.05 -5.63 2.81
CA GLU A 39 -29.01 -6.02 1.40
C GLU A 39 -29.70 -5.02 0.46
N ASP A 40 -30.90 -4.55 0.82
CA ASP A 40 -31.70 -3.70 -0.05
C ASP A 40 -31.29 -2.24 -0.04
N ILE A 41 -30.69 -1.76 1.05
CA ILE A 41 -30.33 -0.36 1.23
C ILE A 41 -28.80 -0.21 1.30
N ILE A 42 -28.17 -0.80 2.32
CA ILE A 42 -26.75 -0.55 2.61
C ILE A 42 -25.85 -1.07 1.48
N LYS A 43 -26.02 -2.35 1.10
CA LYS A 43 -25.26 -3.01 0.03
C LYS A 43 -25.41 -2.24 -1.29
N LYS A 44 -26.63 -1.98 -1.75
CA LYS A 44 -26.88 -1.28 -3.03
C LYS A 44 -26.23 0.10 -3.06
N ARG A 45 -26.27 0.83 -1.94
CA ARG A 45 -25.68 2.17 -1.85
C ARG A 45 -24.16 2.14 -1.78
N LEU A 46 -23.57 1.14 -1.13
CA LEU A 46 -22.14 0.91 -1.18
C LEU A 46 -21.66 0.45 -2.57
N GLU A 47 -22.43 -0.38 -3.26
CA GLU A 47 -22.12 -0.81 -4.63
C GLU A 47 -22.22 0.35 -5.65
N GLN A 48 -23.00 1.39 -5.35
CA GLN A 48 -23.05 2.64 -6.13
C GLN A 48 -21.82 3.53 -5.94
N VAL A 49 -20.98 3.27 -4.92
CA VAL A 49 -19.76 4.06 -4.70
C VAL A 49 -18.77 3.79 -5.86
N PRO A 50 -18.27 4.85 -6.54
CA PRO A 50 -17.33 4.67 -7.63
C PRO A 50 -16.08 3.89 -7.19
N GLY A 51 -15.76 2.81 -7.91
CA GLY A 51 -14.63 1.94 -7.63
C GLY A 51 -14.91 0.77 -6.68
N VAL A 52 -16.15 0.57 -6.22
CA VAL A 52 -16.58 -0.65 -5.52
C VAL A 52 -16.99 -1.70 -6.56
N ALA A 53 -16.49 -2.94 -6.41
CA ALA A 53 -16.82 -4.06 -7.30
C ALA A 53 -18.04 -4.82 -6.80
N THR A 54 -17.99 -5.25 -5.54
CA THR A 54 -19.08 -5.98 -4.90
C THR A 54 -19.02 -5.77 -3.39
N VAL A 55 -20.19 -5.90 -2.77
CA VAL A 55 -20.32 -5.96 -1.33
C VAL A 55 -20.96 -7.29 -0.96
N SER A 56 -20.19 -8.16 -0.31
CA SER A 56 -20.68 -9.47 0.13
C SER A 56 -21.18 -9.39 1.56
N LEU A 57 -22.33 -10.01 1.82
CA LEU A 57 -22.96 -10.05 3.15
C LEU A 57 -22.75 -11.41 3.79
N LEU A 58 -22.44 -11.42 5.09
CA LEU A 58 -22.27 -12.63 5.89
C LEU A 58 -23.06 -12.52 7.19
N GLY A 59 -23.78 -13.58 7.54
CA GLY A 59 -24.70 -13.61 8.69
C GLY A 59 -26.10 -13.08 8.36
N GLY A 60 -26.92 -12.93 9.42
CA GLY A 60 -28.35 -12.65 9.30
C GLY A 60 -29.17 -13.88 8.90
N ARG A 61 -30.45 -13.68 8.59
CA ARG A 61 -31.35 -14.73 8.09
C ARG A 61 -31.86 -14.34 6.71
N GLU A 62 -31.69 -15.23 5.75
CA GLU A 62 -32.26 -15.09 4.41
C GLU A 62 -33.68 -15.65 4.41
N ARG A 63 -34.64 -14.91 3.86
CA ARG A 63 -36.03 -15.36 3.77
C ARG A 63 -36.13 -16.47 2.73
N GLU A 64 -36.66 -17.63 3.12
CA GLU A 64 -36.89 -18.76 2.22
C GLU A 64 -38.29 -19.32 2.48
N ILE A 65 -39.03 -19.61 1.41
CA ILE A 65 -40.35 -20.23 1.56
C ILE A 65 -40.15 -21.74 1.56
N HIS A 66 -40.39 -22.37 2.71
CA HIS A 66 -40.29 -23.81 2.84
C HIS A 66 -41.61 -24.45 2.39
N ILE A 67 -41.51 -25.44 1.52
CA ILE A 67 -42.63 -26.24 1.05
C ILE A 67 -42.37 -27.67 1.52
N ASP A 68 -42.83 -27.97 2.73
CA ASP A 68 -42.64 -29.27 3.37
C ASP A 68 -43.67 -30.26 2.85
N ILE A 69 -43.26 -31.09 1.91
CA ILE A 69 -44.14 -32.05 1.23
C ILE A 69 -44.41 -33.26 2.14
N ASP A 70 -45.68 -33.53 2.42
CA ASP A 70 -46.08 -34.72 3.18
C ASP A 70 -46.21 -35.92 2.24
N ARG A 71 -45.28 -36.87 2.37
CA ARG A 71 -45.22 -38.08 1.56
C ARG A 71 -46.51 -38.90 1.60
N ASN A 72 -47.22 -38.96 2.73
CA ASN A 72 -48.44 -39.74 2.87
C ASN A 72 -49.61 -39.07 2.15
N ARG A 73 -49.73 -37.74 2.27
CA ARG A 73 -50.77 -36.96 1.59
C ARG A 73 -50.55 -36.93 0.07
N LEU A 74 -49.28 -36.85 -0.35
CA LEU A 74 -48.90 -36.93 -1.76
C LEU A 74 -49.27 -38.30 -2.37
N ALA A 75 -48.94 -39.39 -1.67
CA ALA A 75 -49.29 -40.75 -2.11
C ALA A 75 -50.80 -40.99 -2.14
N ALA A 76 -51.55 -40.49 -1.16
CA ALA A 76 -53.02 -40.61 -1.12
C ALA A 76 -53.73 -39.93 -2.31
N LYS A 77 -53.07 -38.97 -2.95
CA LYS A 77 -53.58 -38.24 -4.13
C LYS A 77 -52.98 -38.75 -5.45
N ASN A 78 -52.22 -39.85 -5.44
CA ASN A 78 -51.49 -40.39 -6.60
C ASN A 78 -50.59 -39.34 -7.29
N LEU A 79 -49.95 -38.48 -6.49
CA LEU A 79 -49.06 -37.43 -6.97
C LEU A 79 -47.58 -37.81 -6.77
N ASN A 80 -46.72 -37.33 -7.67
CA ASN A 80 -45.26 -37.42 -7.57
C ASN A 80 -44.65 -36.06 -7.18
N ILE A 81 -43.51 -36.06 -6.49
CA ILE A 81 -42.78 -34.85 -6.09
C ILE A 81 -42.39 -34.00 -7.29
N LEU A 82 -42.03 -34.63 -8.41
CA LEU A 82 -41.71 -33.92 -9.66
C LEU A 82 -42.90 -33.12 -10.19
N GLN A 83 -44.13 -33.61 -10.03
CA GLN A 83 -45.34 -32.89 -10.46
C GLN A 83 -45.59 -31.65 -9.60
N VAL A 84 -45.24 -31.70 -8.31
CA VAL A 84 -45.31 -30.53 -7.43
C VAL A 84 -44.28 -29.47 -7.86
N VAL A 85 -43.04 -29.90 -8.14
CA VAL A 85 -41.97 -29.01 -8.61
C VAL A 85 -42.33 -28.37 -9.97
N GLU A 86 -42.88 -29.14 -10.90
CA GLU A 86 -43.33 -28.64 -12.20
C GLU A 86 -44.49 -27.65 -12.07
N ALA A 87 -45.47 -27.92 -11.21
CA ALA A 87 -46.60 -27.02 -10.96
C ALA A 87 -46.14 -25.68 -10.36
N LEU A 88 -45.24 -25.72 -9.37
CA LEU A 88 -44.60 -24.53 -8.80
C LEU A 88 -43.77 -23.77 -9.83
N GLY A 89 -43.04 -24.49 -10.68
CA GLY A 89 -42.21 -23.90 -11.73
C GLY A 89 -43.02 -23.20 -12.81
N ARG A 90 -44.18 -23.75 -13.20
CA ARG A 90 -45.05 -23.22 -14.25
C ARG A 90 -45.69 -21.88 -13.87
N ASP A 91 -46.11 -21.76 -12.61
CA ASP A 91 -46.82 -20.57 -12.14
C ASP A 91 -45.84 -19.50 -11.61
N ASN A 92 -44.55 -19.84 -11.47
CA ASN A 92 -43.44 -18.92 -11.15
C ASN A 92 -42.56 -18.59 -12.39
N LEU A 93 -43.17 -18.37 -13.56
CA LEU A 93 -42.46 -18.04 -14.80
C LEU A 93 -42.40 -16.53 -15.07
N ASN A 94 -41.20 -16.05 -15.39
CA ASN A 94 -40.94 -14.65 -15.67
C ASN A 94 -40.35 -14.44 -17.08
N ILE A 95 -41.16 -14.67 -18.12
CA ILE A 95 -40.70 -14.79 -19.51
C ILE A 95 -41.26 -13.63 -20.37
N PRO A 96 -40.42 -12.97 -21.20
CA PRO A 96 -40.90 -12.01 -22.20
C PRO A 96 -41.66 -12.73 -23.33
N VAL A 97 -42.88 -12.30 -23.63
CA VAL A 97 -43.76 -12.97 -24.62
C VAL A 97 -43.64 -12.34 -26.01
N GLY A 98 -43.19 -11.09 -26.10
CA GLY A 98 -42.92 -10.42 -27.37
C GLY A 98 -43.06 -8.90 -27.28
N LYS A 99 -43.12 -8.23 -28.44
CA LYS A 99 -43.34 -6.79 -28.51
C LYS A 99 -44.66 -6.51 -29.22
N VAL A 100 -45.46 -5.61 -28.68
CA VAL A 100 -46.67 -5.08 -29.32
C VAL A 100 -46.35 -3.71 -29.90
N LYS A 101 -46.51 -3.55 -31.22
CA LYS A 101 -46.40 -2.27 -31.90
C LYS A 101 -47.76 -1.59 -31.96
N ARG A 102 -47.82 -0.32 -31.53
CA ARG A 102 -48.97 0.57 -31.78
C ARG A 102 -48.45 1.88 -32.38
N GLY A 103 -48.55 2.01 -33.71
CA GLY A 103 -47.96 3.15 -34.43
C GLY A 103 -46.42 3.15 -34.34
N THR A 104 -45.85 4.21 -33.77
CA THR A 104 -44.40 4.35 -33.50
C THR A 104 -43.95 3.76 -32.16
N ASP A 105 -44.88 3.41 -31.26
CA ASP A 105 -44.53 2.87 -29.93
C ASP A 105 -44.40 1.34 -29.98
N GLU A 106 -43.23 0.83 -29.57
CA GLU A 106 -42.97 -0.58 -29.28
C GLU A 106 -43.02 -0.81 -27.77
N SER A 107 -44.04 -1.52 -27.28
CA SER A 107 -44.10 -1.95 -25.88
C SER A 107 -43.77 -3.43 -25.76
N LEU A 108 -42.84 -3.78 -24.88
CA LEU A 108 -42.52 -5.17 -24.56
C LEU A 108 -43.60 -5.75 -23.65
N VAL A 109 -44.21 -6.87 -24.07
CA VAL A 109 -45.18 -7.60 -23.26
C VAL A 109 -44.46 -8.77 -22.59
N ARG A 110 -44.56 -8.81 -21.26
CA ARG A 110 -43.94 -9.81 -20.40
C ARG A 110 -45.00 -10.45 -19.53
N VAL A 111 -44.92 -11.77 -19.37
CA VAL A 111 -45.71 -12.50 -18.37
C VAL A 111 -44.85 -12.56 -17.11
N VAL A 112 -45.39 -11.98 -16.04
CA VAL A 112 -44.78 -12.00 -14.71
C VAL A 112 -45.64 -12.91 -13.84
N GLY A 113 -45.38 -14.22 -13.90
CA GLY A 113 -45.83 -15.18 -12.90
C GLY A 113 -44.80 -15.21 -11.78
N GLN A 114 -44.99 -14.40 -10.75
CA GLN A 114 -44.22 -14.47 -9.50
C GLN A 114 -45.22 -14.45 -8.36
N TYR A 115 -45.09 -15.39 -7.43
CA TYR A 115 -45.95 -15.42 -6.25
C TYR A 115 -45.71 -14.18 -5.39
N ALA A 116 -46.77 -13.42 -5.14
CA ALA A 116 -46.72 -12.23 -4.29
C ALA A 116 -46.81 -12.60 -2.80
N SER A 117 -47.39 -13.76 -2.49
CA SER A 117 -47.60 -14.20 -1.11
C SER A 117 -47.49 -15.72 -0.94
N VAL A 118 -47.33 -16.14 0.32
CA VAL A 118 -47.33 -17.56 0.69
C VAL A 118 -48.70 -18.20 0.44
N ASP A 119 -49.78 -17.43 0.50
CA ASP A 119 -51.13 -17.95 0.28
C ASP A 119 -51.37 -18.26 -1.20
N GLU A 120 -50.80 -17.48 -2.13
CA GLU A 120 -50.81 -17.83 -3.55
C GLU A 120 -50.09 -19.15 -3.82
N ILE A 121 -48.98 -19.42 -3.13
CA ILE A 121 -48.26 -20.69 -3.24
C ILE A 121 -49.10 -21.85 -2.71
N LYS A 122 -49.85 -21.66 -1.61
CA LYS A 122 -50.76 -22.67 -1.05
C LYS A 122 -51.92 -23.01 -1.97
N ASP A 123 -52.34 -22.05 -2.79
CA ASP A 123 -53.47 -22.14 -3.71
C ASP A 123 -53.10 -22.66 -5.10
N VAL A 124 -51.81 -22.87 -5.40
CA VAL A 124 -51.37 -23.47 -6.67
C VAL A 124 -52.03 -24.82 -6.87
N GLU A 125 -52.63 -24.99 -8.05
CA GLU A 125 -53.35 -26.20 -8.42
C GLU A 125 -52.46 -27.15 -9.23
N ILE A 126 -52.32 -28.38 -8.72
CA ILE A 126 -51.62 -29.47 -9.36
C ILE A 126 -52.66 -30.33 -10.11
N PRO A 127 -52.54 -30.48 -11.43
CA PRO A 127 -53.44 -31.33 -12.19
C PRO A 127 -53.16 -32.81 -11.91
N THR A 128 -54.19 -33.54 -11.52
CA THR A 128 -54.13 -35.00 -11.25
C THR A 128 -55.14 -35.75 -12.11
N GLN A 129 -55.02 -37.07 -12.19
CA GLN A 129 -56.01 -37.91 -12.88
C GLN A 129 -57.42 -37.86 -12.23
N LEU A 130 -57.50 -37.41 -10.98
CA LEU A 130 -58.72 -37.35 -10.18
C LEU A 130 -59.29 -35.93 -10.04
N GLY A 131 -58.66 -34.92 -10.66
CA GLY A 131 -59.03 -33.51 -10.56
C GLY A 131 -57.85 -32.60 -10.22
N MET A 132 -58.14 -31.33 -9.91
CA MET A 132 -57.13 -30.39 -9.41
C MET A 132 -56.95 -30.56 -7.91
N VAL A 133 -55.70 -30.62 -7.45
CA VAL A 133 -55.34 -30.72 -6.03
C VAL A 133 -54.45 -29.54 -5.66
N LYS A 134 -54.79 -28.83 -4.59
CA LYS A 134 -53.97 -27.67 -4.16
C LYS A 134 -52.68 -28.09 -3.48
N ILE A 135 -51.65 -27.25 -3.53
CA ILE A 135 -50.39 -27.48 -2.78
C ILE A 135 -50.66 -27.61 -1.28
N SER A 136 -51.55 -26.80 -0.71
CA SER A 136 -51.96 -26.91 0.70
C SER A 136 -52.59 -28.26 1.09
N GLU A 137 -53.06 -29.04 0.12
CA GLU A 137 -53.58 -30.39 0.35
C GLU A 137 -52.48 -31.45 0.48
N VAL A 138 -51.26 -31.17 0.01
CA VAL A 138 -50.16 -32.15 -0.07
C VAL A 138 -48.85 -31.67 0.58
N ALA A 139 -48.73 -30.39 0.88
CA ALA A 139 -47.56 -29.78 1.50
C ALA A 139 -47.95 -28.71 2.52
N THR A 140 -47.06 -28.50 3.49
CA THR A 140 -47.15 -27.38 4.43
C THR A 140 -46.23 -26.27 3.94
N VAL A 141 -46.81 -25.12 3.61
CA VAL A 141 -46.05 -23.97 3.11
C VAL A 141 -45.86 -22.99 4.26
N THR A 142 -44.61 -22.79 4.66
CA THR A 142 -44.24 -21.85 5.73
C THR A 142 -43.34 -20.75 5.21
N ASP A 143 -43.60 -19.52 5.64
CA ASP A 143 -42.67 -18.40 5.48
C ASP A 143 -41.52 -18.61 6.47
N GLY A 144 -40.43 -19.15 5.98
CA GLY A 144 -39.29 -19.58 6.77
C GLY A 144 -38.06 -18.72 6.51
N TYR A 145 -36.93 -19.29 6.87
CA TYR A 145 -35.63 -18.74 6.58
C TYR A 145 -34.72 -19.89 6.22
N LYS A 146 -33.82 -19.60 5.28
CA LYS A 146 -32.77 -20.51 4.89
C LYS A 146 -32.01 -20.98 6.13
N GLU A 147 -31.64 -22.25 6.13
CA GLU A 147 -30.85 -22.83 7.21
C GLU A 147 -29.59 -22.00 7.46
N VAL A 148 -29.35 -21.64 8.73
CA VAL A 148 -28.26 -20.74 9.11
C VAL A 148 -26.99 -21.56 9.27
N ASP A 149 -26.17 -21.58 8.24
CA ASP A 149 -24.82 -22.16 8.25
C ASP A 149 -23.78 -21.21 8.88
N GLN A 150 -24.06 -19.91 8.89
CA GLN A 150 -23.17 -18.87 9.40
C GLN A 150 -23.93 -17.80 10.20
N TYR A 151 -23.43 -17.45 11.37
CA TYR A 151 -23.94 -16.31 12.16
C TYR A 151 -22.84 -15.28 12.39
N ALA A 152 -23.21 -14.00 12.35
CA ALA A 152 -22.33 -12.90 12.71
C ALA A 152 -22.91 -12.17 13.93
N ARG A 153 -22.03 -11.74 14.83
CA ARG A 153 -22.39 -10.96 16.00
C ARG A 153 -21.45 -9.78 16.22
N LEU A 154 -22.01 -8.67 16.68
CA LEU A 154 -21.28 -7.47 17.06
C LEU A 154 -21.54 -7.19 18.54
N MET A 155 -20.49 -7.24 19.37
CA MET A 155 -20.60 -7.00 20.82
C MET A 155 -21.71 -7.83 21.51
N GLY A 156 -21.98 -9.04 21.03
CA GLY A 156 -23.00 -9.95 21.57
C GLY A 156 -24.37 -9.91 20.88
N GLU A 157 -24.63 -8.89 20.05
CA GLU A 157 -25.89 -8.74 19.30
C GLU A 157 -25.80 -9.39 17.91
N ASN A 158 -26.94 -9.83 17.36
CA ASN A 158 -27.00 -10.34 15.99
C ASN A 158 -26.62 -9.24 15.00
N ALA A 159 -25.71 -9.56 14.09
CA ALA A 159 -25.20 -8.62 13.11
C ALA A 159 -25.13 -9.24 11.72
N VAL A 160 -24.95 -8.37 10.73
CA VAL A 160 -24.63 -8.72 9.35
C VAL A 160 -23.32 -8.03 9.01
N ASN A 161 -22.33 -8.84 8.64
CA ASN A 161 -21.04 -8.35 8.19
C ASN A 161 -21.10 -8.05 6.70
N LEU A 162 -20.59 -6.89 6.31
CA LEU A 162 -20.42 -6.49 4.91
C LEU A 162 -18.93 -6.41 4.62
N SER A 163 -18.51 -7.12 3.58
CA SER A 163 -17.14 -7.06 3.06
C SER A 163 -17.14 -6.34 1.73
N LEU A 164 -16.37 -5.25 1.63
CA LEU A 164 -16.31 -4.40 0.46
C LEU A 164 -15.07 -4.74 -0.35
N GLN A 165 -15.28 -5.18 -1.59
CA GLN A 165 -14.23 -5.42 -2.57
C GLN A 165 -14.15 -4.26 -3.56
N LYS A 166 -12.94 -3.81 -3.89
CA LYS A 166 -12.74 -2.74 -4.88
C LYS A 166 -12.70 -3.31 -6.31
N GLN A 167 -12.96 -2.44 -7.28
CA GLN A 167 -12.71 -2.75 -8.68
C GLN A 167 -11.21 -2.83 -8.95
N SER A 168 -10.84 -3.67 -9.92
CA SER A 168 -9.46 -3.79 -10.39
C SER A 168 -8.92 -2.42 -10.82
N GLY A 169 -7.73 -2.05 -10.34
CA GLY A 169 -7.11 -0.75 -10.65
C GLY A 169 -7.73 0.48 -9.96
N ALA A 170 -8.81 0.34 -9.19
CA ALA A 170 -9.32 1.44 -8.38
C ALA A 170 -8.38 1.76 -7.20
N ASN A 171 -8.30 3.05 -6.82
CA ASN A 171 -7.49 3.48 -5.69
C ASN A 171 -8.13 3.09 -4.36
N THR A 172 -7.49 2.19 -3.61
CA THR A 172 -7.99 1.67 -2.32
C THR A 172 -8.34 2.78 -1.32
N VAL A 173 -7.46 3.79 -1.17
CA VAL A 173 -7.65 4.87 -0.20
C VAL A 173 -8.83 5.76 -0.59
N GLN A 174 -8.95 6.10 -1.86
CA GLN A 174 -10.05 6.91 -2.36
C GLN A 174 -11.39 6.21 -2.19
N VAL A 175 -11.50 4.95 -2.63
CA VAL A 175 -12.72 4.14 -2.51
C VAL A 175 -13.12 4.01 -1.04
N SER A 176 -12.17 3.67 -0.16
CA SER A 176 -12.41 3.54 1.29
C SER A 176 -12.92 4.85 1.90
N ASN A 177 -12.33 5.99 1.54
CA ASN A 177 -12.78 7.30 2.03
C ASN A 177 -14.20 7.66 1.59
N VAL A 178 -14.58 7.34 0.33
CA VAL A 178 -15.92 7.63 -0.18
C VAL A 178 -16.95 6.68 0.45
N ALA A 179 -16.63 5.39 0.54
CA ALA A 179 -17.49 4.40 1.19
C ALA A 179 -17.68 4.70 2.69
N LEU A 180 -16.62 5.11 3.41
CA LEU A 180 -16.74 5.55 4.82
C LEU A 180 -17.64 6.79 4.96
N LYS A 181 -17.54 7.76 4.04
CA LYS A 181 -18.44 8.92 4.03
C LYS A 181 -19.88 8.51 3.78
N GLU A 182 -20.11 7.55 2.88
CA GLU A 182 -21.45 7.06 2.57
C GLU A 182 -22.04 6.26 3.74
N MET A 183 -21.24 5.43 4.41
CA MET A 183 -21.68 4.73 5.62
C MET A 183 -22.05 5.69 6.75
N LYS A 184 -21.33 6.80 6.92
CA LYS A 184 -21.71 7.84 7.91
C LYS A 184 -23.05 8.52 7.58
N LYS A 185 -23.36 8.71 6.30
CA LYS A 185 -24.70 9.21 5.90
C LYS A 185 -25.78 8.17 6.21
N LEU A 186 -25.53 6.90 5.87
CA LEU A 186 -26.44 5.79 6.16
C LEU A 186 -26.70 5.64 7.65
N GLU A 187 -25.68 5.79 8.50
CA GLU A 187 -25.82 5.79 9.97
C GLU A 187 -26.74 6.93 10.47
N THR A 188 -26.75 8.07 9.77
CA THR A 188 -27.65 9.20 10.11
C THR A 188 -29.08 8.96 9.63
N GLU A 189 -29.25 8.29 8.48
CA GLU A 189 -30.57 7.95 7.91
C GLU A 189 -31.24 6.75 8.57
N LEU A 190 -30.45 5.84 9.16
CA LEU A 190 -30.88 4.62 9.82
C LEU A 190 -30.47 4.65 11.32
N PRO A 191 -31.08 5.52 12.15
CA PRO A 191 -30.67 5.67 13.55
C PRO A 191 -30.89 4.41 14.41
N ASP A 192 -31.78 3.51 13.98
CA ASP A 192 -32.04 2.24 14.65
C ASP A 192 -30.97 1.16 14.35
N PHE A 193 -30.01 1.46 13.48
CA PHE A 193 -28.96 0.54 13.04
C PHE A 193 -27.60 1.04 13.52
N ASN A 194 -26.90 0.18 14.26
CA ASN A 194 -25.53 0.42 14.69
C ASN A 194 -24.58 -0.12 13.62
N VAL A 195 -23.93 0.79 12.91
CA VAL A 195 -22.90 0.46 11.92
C VAL A 195 -21.53 0.66 12.55
N LYS A 196 -20.70 -0.39 12.54
CA LYS A 196 -19.29 -0.28 12.93
C LYS A 196 -18.37 -0.69 11.79
N LEU A 197 -17.29 0.08 11.62
CA LEU A 197 -16.15 -0.32 10.81
C LEU A 197 -15.31 -1.30 11.63
N THR A 198 -15.19 -2.53 11.15
CA THR A 198 -14.45 -3.60 11.84
C THR A 198 -13.01 -3.68 11.37
N SER A 199 -12.75 -3.39 10.09
CA SER A 199 -11.39 -3.38 9.53
C SER A 199 -11.30 -2.46 8.30
N ASP A 200 -10.16 -1.78 8.12
CA ASP A 200 -9.90 -0.80 7.06
C ASP A 200 -8.45 -0.83 6.59
N LEU A 201 -8.21 -1.46 5.43
CA LEU A 201 -6.88 -1.54 4.82
C LEU A 201 -6.33 -0.16 4.43
N SER A 202 -7.19 0.85 4.21
CA SER A 202 -6.74 2.18 3.83
C SER A 202 -5.97 2.90 4.93
N ARG A 203 -6.20 2.57 6.22
CA ARG A 203 -5.43 3.13 7.34
C ARG A 203 -3.98 2.70 7.26
N PHE A 204 -3.75 1.39 7.14
CA PHE A 204 -2.41 0.83 6.96
C PHE A 204 -1.66 1.46 5.77
N ILE A 205 -2.34 1.63 4.63
CA ILE A 205 -1.73 2.29 3.46
C ILE A 205 -1.39 3.76 3.75
N LYS A 206 -2.27 4.52 4.41
CA LYS A 206 -2.01 5.93 4.78
C LYS A 206 -0.85 6.05 5.76
N ASP A 207 -0.79 5.17 6.74
CA ASP A 207 0.27 5.15 7.75
C ASP A 207 1.60 4.78 7.11
N ALA A 208 1.65 3.72 6.29
CA ALA A 208 2.85 3.35 5.54
C ALA A 208 3.34 4.47 4.60
N VAL A 209 2.43 5.16 3.91
CA VAL A 209 2.78 6.33 3.08
C VAL A 209 3.34 7.47 3.95
N SER A 210 2.72 7.76 5.09
CA SER A 210 3.19 8.77 6.04
C SER A 210 4.58 8.42 6.59
N ASP A 211 4.82 7.15 6.91
CA ASP A 211 6.10 6.67 7.42
C ASP A 211 7.20 6.78 6.37
N VAL A 212 6.91 6.41 5.12
CA VAL A 212 7.87 6.58 4.01
C VAL A 212 8.19 8.05 3.80
N GLN A 213 7.20 8.95 3.87
CA GLN A 213 7.43 10.39 3.79
C GLN A 213 8.32 10.89 4.94
N GLN A 214 8.06 10.45 6.18
CA GLN A 214 8.87 10.83 7.34
C GLN A 214 10.30 10.29 7.24
N ASN A 215 10.45 9.00 6.90
CA ASN A 215 11.74 8.36 6.71
C ASN A 215 12.55 9.03 5.59
N LEU A 216 11.89 9.48 4.52
CA LEU A 216 12.54 10.24 3.47
C LEU A 216 13.05 11.60 3.99
N ILE A 217 12.24 12.31 4.77
CA ILE A 217 12.65 13.60 5.37
C ILE A 217 13.83 13.39 6.31
N TYR A 218 13.78 12.37 7.18
CA TYR A 218 14.88 12.04 8.10
C TYR A 218 16.13 11.60 7.34
N GLY A 219 15.99 10.74 6.33
CA GLY A 219 17.11 10.29 5.50
C GLY A 219 17.79 11.46 4.78
N ALA A 220 17.01 12.35 4.16
CA ALA A 220 17.54 13.55 3.52
C ALA A 220 18.20 14.50 4.54
N LEU A 221 17.61 14.67 5.73
CA LEU A 221 18.18 15.48 6.80
C LEU A 221 19.51 14.91 7.30
N PHE A 222 19.59 13.61 7.59
CA PHE A 222 20.81 12.97 8.05
C PHE A 222 21.90 12.96 6.98
N ALA A 223 21.55 12.69 5.72
CA ALA A 223 22.48 12.81 4.60
C ALA A 223 23.05 14.23 4.50
N THR A 224 22.18 15.25 4.57
CA THR A 224 22.57 16.67 4.56
C THR A 224 23.52 17.00 5.71
N ILE A 225 23.22 16.54 6.93
CA ILE A 225 24.10 16.74 8.10
C ILE A 225 25.47 16.09 7.86
N MET A 226 25.50 14.84 7.40
CA MET A 226 26.75 14.13 7.09
C MET A 226 27.58 14.88 6.04
N ILE A 227 26.95 15.32 4.95
CA ILE A 227 27.63 16.05 3.87
C ILE A 227 28.18 17.39 4.37
N ILE A 228 27.44 18.13 5.19
CA ILE A 228 27.95 19.39 5.80
C ILE A 228 29.15 19.11 6.70
N LEU A 229 29.13 18.04 7.49
CA LEU A 229 30.24 17.66 8.36
C LEU A 229 31.52 17.36 7.56
N PHE A 230 31.39 16.68 6.42
CA PHE A 230 32.53 16.31 5.56
C PHE A 230 32.98 17.46 4.65
N LEU A 231 32.08 18.06 3.87
CA LEU A 231 32.44 19.02 2.82
C LEU A 231 32.52 20.47 3.32
N ARG A 232 31.85 20.80 4.44
CA ARG A 232 31.83 22.16 5.03
C ARG A 232 31.37 23.28 4.08
N ASP A 233 30.78 22.90 2.95
CA ASP A 233 30.33 23.81 1.90
C ASP A 233 28.82 23.72 1.74
N ALA A 234 28.15 24.84 2.01
CA ALA A 234 26.70 24.96 1.94
C ALA A 234 26.16 24.70 0.52
N ARG A 235 26.97 24.96 -0.51
CA ARG A 235 26.56 24.82 -1.91
C ARG A 235 26.56 23.37 -2.35
N SER A 236 27.61 22.64 -1.99
CA SER A 236 27.71 21.20 -2.22
C SER A 236 26.57 20.46 -1.52
N THR A 237 26.27 20.86 -0.28
CA THR A 237 25.14 20.33 0.47
C THR A 237 23.80 20.62 -0.23
N PHE A 238 23.58 21.85 -0.71
CA PHE A 238 22.36 22.21 -1.43
C PHE A 238 22.15 21.36 -2.70
N ILE A 239 23.23 21.02 -3.41
CA ILE A 239 23.16 20.17 -4.61
C ILE A 239 22.63 18.77 -4.26
N ILE A 240 23.17 18.12 -3.21
CA ILE A 240 22.71 16.79 -2.82
C ILE A 240 21.31 16.85 -2.23
N PHE A 241 21.03 17.86 -1.40
CA PHE A 241 19.68 18.09 -0.87
C PHE A 241 18.63 18.13 -2.00
N LEU A 242 18.93 18.81 -3.11
CA LEU A 242 18.00 18.90 -4.25
C LEU A 242 17.97 17.61 -5.09
N ALA A 243 19.10 16.90 -5.20
CA ALA A 243 19.19 15.68 -5.98
C ALA A 243 18.29 14.55 -5.43
N ILE A 244 18.18 14.42 -4.10
CA ILE A 244 17.42 13.34 -3.46
C ILE A 244 15.93 13.38 -3.81
N PRO A 245 15.18 14.48 -3.60
CA PRO A 245 13.77 14.56 -3.99
C PRO A 245 13.57 14.38 -5.49
N VAL A 246 14.45 14.94 -6.32
CA VAL A 246 14.34 14.80 -7.79
C VAL A 246 14.49 13.35 -8.21
N ALA A 247 15.42 12.60 -7.62
CA ALA A 247 15.61 11.19 -7.91
C ALA A 247 14.39 10.35 -7.52
N ILE A 248 13.80 10.63 -6.36
CA ILE A 248 12.63 9.92 -5.85
C ILE A 248 11.39 10.21 -6.68
N ILE A 249 11.09 11.50 -6.90
CA ILE A 249 9.92 11.90 -7.69
C ILE A 249 10.05 11.34 -9.11
N GLY A 250 11.25 11.38 -9.67
CA GLY A 250 11.50 10.83 -11.00
C GLY A 250 11.34 9.31 -11.08
N THR A 251 11.53 8.59 -9.98
CA THR A 251 11.26 7.13 -9.91
C THR A 251 9.79 6.79 -10.14
N PHE A 252 8.85 7.70 -9.85
CA PHE A 252 7.43 7.45 -10.13
C PHE A 252 7.12 7.38 -11.62
N MET A 253 7.93 7.99 -12.49
CA MET A 253 7.73 7.96 -13.94
C MET A 253 7.81 6.53 -14.51
N PRO A 254 8.90 5.75 -14.29
CA PRO A 254 8.96 4.36 -14.74
C PRO A 254 7.95 3.46 -14.01
N ILE A 255 7.67 3.67 -12.72
CA ILE A 255 6.62 2.93 -11.98
C ILE A 255 5.27 3.06 -12.67
N TYR A 256 4.86 4.29 -13.01
CA TYR A 256 3.62 4.56 -13.72
C TYR A 256 3.61 3.92 -15.11
N SER A 257 4.72 4.02 -15.85
CA SER A 257 4.83 3.42 -17.19
C SER A 257 4.75 1.89 -17.19
N ALA A 258 5.17 1.25 -16.08
CA ALA A 258 5.07 -0.19 -15.88
C ALA A 258 3.67 -0.65 -15.43
N GLY A 259 2.73 0.29 -15.19
CA GLY A 259 1.39 0.00 -14.69
C GLY A 259 1.38 -0.41 -13.21
N PHE A 260 2.44 -0.13 -12.45
CA PHE A 260 2.50 -0.45 -11.03
C PHE A 260 1.80 0.62 -10.20
N THR A 261 1.34 0.21 -9.02
CA THR A 261 0.63 1.08 -8.08
C THR A 261 1.55 1.51 -6.94
N ILE A 262 1.19 2.61 -6.27
CA ILE A 262 1.82 2.97 -5.01
C ILE A 262 1.14 2.15 -3.92
N ASN A 263 1.82 1.10 -3.46
CA ASN A 263 1.35 0.21 -2.42
C ASN A 263 2.51 -0.11 -1.47
N PHE A 264 2.24 -0.97 -0.49
CA PHE A 264 3.23 -1.33 0.51
C PHE A 264 4.54 -1.89 -0.08
N MET A 265 4.46 -2.75 -1.11
CA MET A 265 5.64 -3.38 -1.72
C MET A 265 6.49 -2.38 -2.51
N SER A 266 5.86 -1.51 -3.30
CA SER A 266 6.57 -0.48 -4.06
C SER A 266 7.15 0.60 -3.13
N LEU A 267 6.45 0.98 -2.06
CA LEU A 267 6.96 1.90 -1.04
C LEU A 267 8.15 1.33 -0.27
N MET A 268 8.12 0.04 0.09
CA MET A 268 9.25 -0.63 0.73
C MET A 268 10.47 -0.68 -0.19
N GLY A 269 10.27 -0.95 -1.48
CA GLY A 269 11.32 -0.89 -2.49
C GLY A 269 11.94 0.51 -2.58
N LEU A 270 11.09 1.55 -2.61
CA LEU A 270 11.55 2.93 -2.66
C LEU A 270 12.34 3.30 -1.39
N ALA A 271 11.86 2.92 -0.21
CA ALA A 271 12.51 3.20 1.07
C ALA A 271 13.94 2.60 1.15
N ILE A 272 14.12 1.36 0.70
CA ILE A 272 15.44 0.73 0.61
C ILE A 272 16.31 1.44 -0.43
N ALA A 273 15.72 1.80 -1.57
CA ALA A 273 16.44 2.47 -2.63
C ALA A 273 16.95 3.87 -2.22
N VAL A 274 16.28 4.59 -1.31
CA VAL A 274 16.70 5.95 -0.87
C VAL A 274 18.17 6.01 -0.48
N GLY A 275 18.71 5.00 0.22
CA GLY A 275 20.15 4.96 0.54
C GLY A 275 21.02 4.99 -0.72
N THR A 276 20.71 4.10 -1.66
CA THR A 276 21.41 4.03 -2.95
C THR A 276 21.19 5.27 -3.83
N LEU A 277 20.04 5.96 -3.68
CA LEU A 277 19.75 7.19 -4.43
C LEU A 277 20.72 8.31 -4.05
N VAL A 278 21.01 8.45 -2.75
CA VAL A 278 21.88 9.49 -2.18
C VAL A 278 23.34 9.24 -2.54
N ASP A 279 23.77 7.98 -2.48
CA ASP A 279 25.17 7.59 -2.64
C ASP A 279 25.74 7.98 -4.01
N ASN A 280 25.01 7.73 -5.11
CA ASN A 280 25.51 8.01 -6.45
C ASN A 280 25.77 9.51 -6.67
N SER A 281 24.84 10.39 -6.26
CA SER A 281 25.04 11.84 -6.36
C SER A 281 26.13 12.33 -5.42
N THR A 282 26.31 11.69 -4.26
CA THR A 282 27.35 12.06 -3.29
C THR A 282 28.73 11.74 -3.83
N VAL A 283 28.95 10.52 -4.36
CA VAL A 283 30.24 10.11 -4.95
C VAL A 283 30.63 11.00 -6.12
N VAL A 284 29.69 11.33 -7.01
CA VAL A 284 29.96 12.25 -8.13
C VAL A 284 30.32 13.64 -7.61
N LEU A 285 29.55 14.19 -6.67
CA LEU A 285 29.81 15.54 -6.17
C LEU A 285 31.13 15.65 -5.41
N GLU A 286 31.46 14.66 -4.57
CA GLU A 286 32.73 14.60 -3.86
C GLU A 286 33.90 14.60 -4.84
N ASN A 287 33.81 13.82 -5.93
CA ASN A 287 34.88 13.82 -6.91
C ASN A 287 34.99 15.16 -7.66
N ILE A 288 33.87 15.79 -8.01
CA ILE A 288 33.88 17.13 -8.62
C ILE A 288 34.53 18.15 -7.66
N PHE A 289 34.21 18.07 -6.38
CA PHE A 289 34.80 18.92 -5.34
C PHE A 289 36.32 18.68 -5.22
N ARG A 290 36.76 17.42 -5.25
CA ARG A 290 38.19 17.07 -5.26
C ARG A 290 38.92 17.67 -6.47
N HIS A 291 38.31 17.66 -7.66
CA HIS A 291 38.88 18.31 -8.85
C HIS A 291 38.90 19.85 -8.75
N LEU A 292 37.95 20.46 -8.06
CA LEU A 292 37.96 21.89 -7.74
C LEU A 292 39.11 22.25 -6.79
N GLU A 293 39.39 21.43 -5.78
CA GLU A 293 40.54 21.61 -4.88
C GLU A 293 41.89 21.50 -5.59
N MET A 294 41.95 20.76 -6.71
CA MET A 294 43.11 20.72 -7.60
C MET A 294 43.27 22.00 -8.46
N GLY A 295 42.40 23.00 -8.27
CA GLY A 295 42.47 24.29 -8.96
C GLY A 295 41.81 24.33 -10.34
N LYS A 296 41.01 23.32 -10.71
CA LYS A 296 40.27 23.32 -11.98
C LYS A 296 39.09 24.28 -11.95
N THR A 297 38.65 24.73 -13.13
CA THR A 297 37.40 25.50 -13.24
C THR A 297 36.20 24.62 -12.87
N PRO A 298 35.08 25.17 -12.37
CA PRO A 298 33.90 24.37 -12.02
C PRO A 298 33.36 23.52 -13.17
N HIS A 299 33.45 24.01 -14.40
CA HIS A 299 33.02 23.27 -15.57
C HIS A 299 33.96 22.10 -15.89
N ASP A 300 35.27 22.32 -15.85
CA ASP A 300 36.25 21.25 -16.11
C ASP A 300 36.28 20.23 -14.98
N ALA A 301 36.14 20.69 -13.73
CA ALA A 301 36.02 19.82 -12.57
C ALA A 301 34.77 18.94 -12.63
N ALA A 302 33.63 19.48 -13.09
CA ALA A 302 32.43 18.69 -13.32
C ALA A 302 32.65 17.61 -14.39
N ARG A 303 33.27 17.98 -15.52
CA ARG A 303 33.55 17.06 -16.63
C ARG A 303 34.51 15.93 -16.22
N ASP A 304 35.65 16.30 -15.63
CA ASP A 304 36.69 15.34 -15.25
C ASP A 304 36.27 14.52 -14.04
N GLY A 305 35.56 15.15 -13.09
CA GLY A 305 34.99 14.50 -11.93
C GLY A 305 34.07 13.35 -12.33
N ILE A 306 33.11 13.58 -13.22
CA ILE A 306 32.24 12.49 -13.73
C ILE A 306 33.04 11.45 -14.49
N ARG A 307 33.96 11.85 -15.38
CA ARG A 307 34.70 10.90 -16.23
C ARG A 307 35.52 9.90 -15.42
N GLU A 308 36.04 10.32 -14.27
CA GLU A 308 36.84 9.46 -13.42
C GLU A 308 35.99 8.45 -12.63
N VAL A 309 34.84 8.86 -12.08
CA VAL A 309 34.01 7.96 -11.24
C VAL A 309 32.82 7.33 -11.96
N GLY A 310 32.52 7.76 -13.19
CA GLY A 310 31.31 7.36 -13.92
C GLY A 310 31.18 5.84 -14.08
N LEU A 311 32.28 5.15 -14.41
CA LEU A 311 32.27 3.69 -14.51
C LEU A 311 31.99 3.02 -13.16
N ALA A 312 32.56 3.55 -12.08
CA ALA A 312 32.36 3.01 -10.73
C ALA A 312 30.91 3.18 -10.26
N VAL A 313 30.29 4.34 -10.55
CA VAL A 313 28.89 4.62 -10.23
C VAL A 313 27.95 3.70 -11.02
N ILE A 314 28.19 3.52 -12.33
CA ILE A 314 27.40 2.58 -13.15
C ILE A 314 27.58 1.14 -12.64
N ALA A 315 28.80 0.73 -12.30
CA ALA A 315 29.07 -0.61 -11.80
C ALA A 315 28.35 -0.86 -10.46
N SER A 316 28.44 0.07 -9.52
CA SER A 316 27.74 0.01 -8.22
C SER A 316 26.22 -0.05 -8.41
N GLY A 317 25.66 0.84 -9.24
CA GLY A 317 24.24 0.82 -9.56
C GLY A 317 23.79 -0.49 -10.23
N SER A 318 24.62 -1.03 -11.14
CA SER A 318 24.34 -2.31 -11.78
C SER A 318 24.35 -3.47 -10.78
N THR A 319 25.23 -3.45 -9.76
CA THR A 319 25.19 -4.49 -8.71
C THR A 319 23.89 -4.47 -7.93
N ASN A 320 23.32 -3.30 -7.63
CA ASN A 320 22.01 -3.21 -6.99
C ASN A 320 20.93 -3.80 -7.89
N ILE A 321 20.94 -3.46 -9.18
CA ILE A 321 19.98 -4.03 -10.15
C ILE A 321 20.14 -5.56 -10.22
N CYS A 322 21.35 -6.09 -10.30
CA CYS A 322 21.60 -7.53 -10.33
C CYS A 322 21.14 -8.27 -9.07
N VAL A 323 21.11 -7.60 -7.90
CA VAL A 323 20.63 -8.19 -6.65
C VAL A 323 19.10 -8.15 -6.57
N PHE A 324 18.47 -7.02 -6.88
CA PHE A 324 17.04 -6.82 -6.62
C PHE A 324 16.13 -7.16 -7.80
N LEU A 325 16.58 -6.96 -9.05
CA LEU A 325 15.75 -7.23 -10.23
C LEU A 325 15.35 -8.72 -10.36
N PRO A 326 16.19 -9.72 -10.04
CA PRO A 326 15.78 -11.12 -10.09
C PRO A 326 14.60 -11.44 -9.16
N MET A 327 14.45 -10.72 -8.04
CA MET A 327 13.32 -10.91 -7.13
C MET A 327 11.98 -10.62 -7.82
N ALA A 328 11.96 -9.74 -8.82
CA ALA A 328 10.74 -9.41 -9.55
C ALA A 328 10.23 -10.55 -10.45
N PHE A 329 11.07 -11.56 -10.70
CA PHE A 329 10.76 -12.74 -11.51
C PHE A 329 10.50 -14.00 -10.68
N MET A 330 10.41 -13.87 -9.36
CA MET A 330 10.01 -14.98 -8.50
C MET A 330 8.61 -15.47 -8.86
N SER A 331 8.39 -16.78 -8.77
CA SER A 331 7.10 -17.42 -9.05
C SER A 331 6.24 -17.57 -7.79
N GLY A 332 4.95 -17.85 -7.97
CA GLY A 332 4.00 -18.08 -6.88
C GLY A 332 3.46 -16.80 -6.26
N THR A 333 2.68 -16.94 -5.19
CA THR A 333 2.03 -15.82 -4.48
C THR A 333 3.05 -14.82 -3.96
N VAL A 334 4.15 -15.31 -3.38
CA VAL A 334 5.28 -14.50 -2.91
C VAL A 334 5.86 -13.66 -4.04
N GLY A 335 6.07 -14.27 -5.21
CA GLY A 335 6.60 -13.58 -6.38
C GLY A 335 5.71 -12.45 -6.89
N GLN A 336 4.38 -12.58 -6.79
CA GLN A 336 3.46 -11.50 -7.15
C GLN A 336 3.63 -10.27 -6.25
N PHE A 337 3.85 -10.45 -4.95
CA PHE A 337 4.14 -9.35 -4.03
C PHE A 337 5.51 -8.71 -4.32
N PHE A 338 6.55 -9.51 -4.55
CA PHE A 338 7.92 -9.02 -4.76
C PHE A 338 8.19 -8.48 -6.17
N LYS A 339 7.28 -8.69 -7.12
CA LYS A 339 7.35 -8.13 -8.47
C LYS A 339 7.55 -6.62 -8.44
N GLU A 340 6.62 -5.91 -7.80
CA GLU A 340 6.67 -4.46 -7.73
C GLU A 340 7.88 -3.96 -6.92
N PHE A 341 8.22 -4.65 -5.83
CA PHE A 341 9.39 -4.35 -5.01
C PHE A 341 10.70 -4.34 -5.83
N GLY A 342 10.98 -5.43 -6.55
CA GLY A 342 12.23 -5.56 -7.30
C GLY A 342 12.36 -4.55 -8.44
N PHE A 343 11.27 -4.31 -9.18
CA PHE A 343 11.27 -3.29 -10.23
C PHE A 343 11.39 -1.87 -9.68
N THR A 344 10.72 -1.55 -8.56
CA THR A 344 10.84 -0.22 -7.95
C THR A 344 12.27 0.09 -7.54
N VAL A 345 12.99 -0.86 -6.93
CA VAL A 345 14.40 -0.66 -6.58
C VAL A 345 15.27 -0.47 -7.82
N ALA A 346 15.04 -1.26 -8.87
CA ALA A 346 15.78 -1.14 -10.13
C ALA A 346 15.54 0.22 -10.80
N PHE A 347 14.28 0.66 -10.88
CA PHE A 347 13.91 1.96 -11.44
C PHE A 347 14.49 3.12 -10.63
N ALA A 348 14.43 3.04 -9.30
CA ALA A 348 15.03 4.02 -8.41
C ALA A 348 16.54 4.14 -8.66
N THR A 349 17.24 2.99 -8.74
CA THR A 349 18.68 2.95 -9.01
C THR A 349 19.03 3.58 -10.36
N VAL A 350 18.33 3.23 -11.43
CA VAL A 350 18.55 3.81 -12.77
C VAL A 350 18.33 5.31 -12.73
N PHE A 351 17.25 5.77 -12.10
CA PHE A 351 16.94 7.19 -12.04
C PHE A 351 17.92 7.98 -11.16
N SER A 352 18.46 7.38 -10.09
CA SER A 352 19.56 7.97 -9.32
C SER A 352 20.81 8.20 -10.16
N ILE A 353 21.22 7.20 -10.97
CA ILE A 353 22.39 7.34 -11.84
C ILE A 353 22.15 8.47 -12.85
N LEU A 354 20.94 8.55 -13.43
CA LEU A 354 20.57 9.62 -14.32
C LEU A 354 20.72 10.99 -13.64
N VAL A 355 20.18 11.16 -12.43
CA VAL A 355 20.30 12.41 -11.66
C VAL A 355 21.76 12.73 -11.32
N ALA A 356 22.54 11.73 -10.91
CA ALA A 356 23.95 11.87 -10.56
C ALA A 356 24.82 12.30 -11.75
N PHE A 357 24.48 11.92 -12.98
CA PHE A 357 25.24 12.29 -14.18
C PHE A 357 24.71 13.53 -14.91
N THR A 358 23.50 13.98 -14.60
CA THR A 358 22.87 15.12 -15.28
C THR A 358 22.71 16.32 -14.36
N LEU A 359 21.87 16.20 -13.33
CA LEU A 359 21.53 17.30 -12.45
C LEU A 359 22.70 17.67 -11.54
N THR A 360 23.30 16.69 -10.86
CA THR A 360 24.39 16.93 -9.91
C THR A 360 25.55 17.72 -10.54
N PRO A 361 26.08 17.33 -11.72
CA PRO A 361 27.20 18.03 -12.31
C PRO A 361 26.83 19.36 -12.94
N ALA A 362 25.61 19.48 -13.50
CA ALA A 362 25.11 20.74 -14.04
C ALA A 362 24.98 21.82 -12.94
N LEU A 363 24.49 21.43 -11.77
CA LEU A 363 24.42 22.32 -10.62
C LEU A 363 25.81 22.60 -10.05
N ALA A 364 26.67 21.58 -9.97
CA ALA A 364 28.05 21.74 -9.49
C ALA A 364 28.83 22.75 -10.34
N ALA A 365 28.78 22.63 -11.67
CA ALA A 365 29.47 23.52 -12.60
C ALA A 365 29.00 25.00 -12.50
N LYS A 366 27.76 25.24 -12.07
CA LYS A 366 27.17 26.59 -12.01
C LYS A 366 27.29 27.23 -10.63
N ILE A 367 27.20 26.44 -9.56
CA ILE A 367 27.05 26.93 -8.19
C ILE A 367 28.38 26.87 -7.43
N LEU A 368 29.20 25.84 -7.66
CA LEU A 368 30.48 25.70 -6.96
C LEU A 368 31.47 26.76 -7.42
N LYS A 369 32.29 27.24 -6.49
CA LYS A 369 33.41 28.14 -6.77
C LYS A 369 34.71 27.46 -6.35
N PRO A 370 35.82 27.72 -7.05
CA PRO A 370 37.14 27.29 -6.59
C PRO A 370 37.40 27.84 -5.17
N GLN A 371 37.75 26.99 -4.22
CA GLN A 371 38.23 27.43 -2.91
C GLN A 371 39.76 27.57 -2.95
N GLU A 372 40.27 28.73 -2.56
CA GLU A 372 41.69 28.93 -2.28
C GLU A 372 42.02 28.32 -0.90
N GLY A 373 42.34 27.04 -0.88
CA GLY A 373 42.78 26.32 0.32
C GLY A 373 42.14 24.94 0.41
N GLY A 374 42.94 23.89 0.24
CA GLY A 374 42.46 22.51 0.25
C GLY A 374 41.86 22.08 1.60
N MET A 375 41.26 20.89 1.61
CA MET A 375 40.54 20.17 2.67
C MET A 375 41.08 20.31 4.13
N TYR A 376 42.34 20.72 4.33
CA TYR A 376 43.01 20.92 5.63
C TYR A 376 43.67 22.31 5.81
N GLY A 377 43.23 23.32 5.05
CA GLY A 377 43.69 24.70 5.19
C GLY A 377 43.09 25.38 6.42
N ALA A 378 43.85 25.48 7.49
CA ALA A 378 43.52 26.33 8.63
C ALA A 378 43.50 27.81 8.20
N GLY A 379 42.32 28.44 8.17
CA GLY A 379 42.16 29.89 8.08
C GLY A 379 40.79 30.29 7.53
N LYS A 380 40.00 31.19 8.11
CA LYS A 380 40.16 32.10 9.26
C LYS A 380 38.83 32.13 10.01
N ALA A 381 38.83 31.63 11.24
CA ALA A 381 37.73 31.81 12.18
C ALA A 381 37.78 33.24 12.73
N GLN A 382 37.19 34.19 12.01
CA GLN A 382 37.00 35.54 12.55
C GLN A 382 35.72 36.19 12.01
N ALA A 383 34.57 35.70 12.48
CA ALA A 383 33.31 36.44 12.41
C ALA A 383 32.43 36.18 13.64
N ARG A 384 32.83 36.83 14.74
CA ARG A 384 32.01 37.50 15.77
C ARG A 384 30.80 36.74 16.36
N GLY A 385 30.91 36.42 17.65
CA GLY A 385 29.87 35.90 18.54
C GLY A 385 28.59 36.75 18.73
N LEU A 386 28.40 37.83 17.97
CA LEU A 386 27.13 38.58 17.90
C LEU A 386 26.19 38.00 16.82
N ILE A 387 26.73 37.29 15.82
CA ILE A 387 25.97 36.62 14.74
C ILE A 387 25.34 35.30 15.24
N VAL A 388 25.89 34.71 16.30
CA VAL A 388 25.40 33.44 16.87
C VAL A 388 24.04 33.62 17.59
N LEU A 389 23.80 34.77 18.24
CA LEU A 389 22.59 35.02 19.03
C LEU A 389 21.43 35.57 18.18
N LEU A 390 21.71 36.43 17.19
CA LEU A 390 20.76 36.81 16.13
C LEU A 390 20.49 35.66 15.14
N GLY A 391 21.50 34.79 14.95
CA GLY A 391 21.41 33.56 14.16
C GLY A 391 20.42 32.56 14.74
N LEU A 392 20.38 32.34 16.06
CA LEU A 392 19.42 31.42 16.69
C LEU A 392 17.94 31.80 16.46
N ALA A 393 17.61 33.10 16.46
CA ALA A 393 16.26 33.57 16.15
C ALA A 393 15.92 33.44 14.65
N ALA A 394 16.87 33.72 13.76
CA ALA A 394 16.71 33.49 12.32
C ALA A 394 16.65 32.00 11.94
N LEU A 395 17.38 31.15 12.67
CA LEU A 395 17.38 29.69 12.55
C LEU A 395 16.03 29.12 13.00
N ALA A 396 15.51 29.56 14.15
CA ALA A 396 14.18 29.20 14.62
C ALA A 396 13.08 29.69 13.66
N ALA A 397 13.20 30.89 13.10
CA ALA A 397 12.27 31.42 12.10
C ALA A 397 12.35 30.65 10.78
N SER A 398 13.54 30.21 10.34
CA SER A 398 13.70 29.39 9.14
C SER A 398 13.13 27.97 9.31
N ALA A 399 13.34 27.34 10.47
CA ALA A 399 12.72 26.07 10.81
C ALA A 399 11.19 26.22 10.88
N TYR A 400 10.70 27.32 11.47
CA TYR A 400 9.28 27.63 11.54
C TYR A 400 8.67 27.80 10.15
N THR A 401 9.28 28.52 9.21
CA THR A 401 8.77 28.67 7.84
C THR A 401 8.80 27.36 7.05
N GLY A 402 9.84 26.54 7.20
CA GLY A 402 9.90 25.21 6.57
C GLY A 402 8.79 24.29 7.07
N LEU A 403 8.55 24.27 8.38
CA LEU A 403 7.55 23.42 9.02
C LEU A 403 6.11 23.89 8.78
N THR A 404 5.88 25.21 8.72
CA THR A 404 4.54 25.80 8.61
C THR A 404 4.10 26.14 7.19
N ILE A 405 5.03 26.29 6.24
CA ILE A 405 4.71 26.62 4.84
C ILE A 405 5.13 25.49 3.92
N GLY A 406 6.38 25.01 4.02
CA GLY A 406 6.89 23.95 3.15
C GLY A 406 6.16 22.61 3.35
N MET A 407 6.05 22.14 4.60
CA MET A 407 5.46 20.83 4.91
C MET A 407 3.96 20.74 4.56
N PRO A 408 3.12 21.76 4.81
CA PRO A 408 1.73 21.75 4.37
C PRO A 408 1.57 21.77 2.86
N MET A 409 2.41 22.51 2.13
CA MET A 409 2.38 22.51 0.65
C MET A 409 2.75 21.13 0.08
N ILE A 410 3.73 20.44 0.68
CA ILE A 410 4.09 19.07 0.31
C ILE A 410 2.93 18.11 0.59
N LYS A 411 2.32 18.18 1.78
CA LYS A 411 1.16 17.35 2.15
C LYS A 411 -0.04 17.60 1.24
N GLN A 412 -0.32 18.87 0.93
CA GLN A 412 -1.42 19.26 0.05
C GLN A 412 -1.17 18.81 -1.39
N ALA A 413 0.09 18.82 -1.85
CA ALA A 413 0.43 18.34 -3.17
C ALA A 413 0.30 16.80 -3.30
N LEU A 414 0.75 16.07 -2.28
CA LEU A 414 0.58 14.61 -2.21
C LEU A 414 -0.90 14.19 -2.07
N ALA A 415 -1.75 15.07 -1.54
CA ALA A 415 -3.20 14.86 -1.43
C ALA A 415 -4.01 15.30 -2.67
N GLY A 416 -3.35 15.66 -3.78
CA GLY A 416 -4.01 16.02 -5.05
C GLY A 416 -3.74 17.44 -5.57
N GLY A 417 -2.91 18.22 -4.88
CA GLY A 417 -2.40 19.49 -5.41
C GLY A 417 -1.29 19.25 -6.45
N GLY A 418 -1.48 19.71 -7.69
CA GLY A 418 -0.57 19.43 -8.81
C GLY A 418 0.93 19.64 -8.52
N GLY A 419 1.78 19.00 -9.35
CA GLY A 419 3.22 18.86 -9.12
C GLY A 419 4.02 20.15 -8.87
N LEU A 420 3.50 21.32 -9.27
CA LEU A 420 4.14 22.61 -9.00
C LEU A 420 4.18 22.96 -7.51
N ASN A 421 3.12 22.66 -6.75
CA ASN A 421 3.08 22.89 -5.30
C ASN A 421 4.01 21.94 -4.55
N LEU A 422 4.21 20.74 -5.10
CA LEU A 422 5.16 19.77 -4.56
C LEU A 422 6.59 20.30 -4.69
N VAL A 423 6.97 20.76 -5.89
CA VAL A 423 8.30 21.30 -6.17
C VAL A 423 8.58 22.56 -5.33
N MET A 424 7.61 23.47 -5.22
CA MET A 424 7.77 24.71 -4.46
C MET A 424 7.79 24.48 -2.94
N GLY A 425 6.96 23.56 -2.44
CA GLY A 425 6.96 23.15 -1.04
C GLY A 425 8.29 22.49 -0.64
N PHE A 426 8.81 21.60 -1.50
CA PHE A 426 10.14 21.02 -1.31
C PHE A 426 11.23 22.09 -1.34
N ALA A 427 11.19 23.05 -2.26
CA ALA A 427 12.19 24.12 -2.35
C ALA A 427 12.20 25.04 -1.11
N ILE A 428 11.04 25.37 -0.55
CA ILE A 428 10.95 26.20 0.67
C ILE A 428 11.45 25.42 1.88
N PHE A 429 10.99 24.18 2.04
CA PHE A 429 11.47 23.29 3.11
C PHE A 429 12.98 23.06 3.02
N ALA A 430 13.50 22.87 1.80
CA ALA A 430 14.92 22.69 1.50
C ALA A 430 15.79 23.81 2.05
N VAL A 431 15.47 25.03 1.65
CA VAL A 431 16.26 26.21 1.98
C VAL A 431 16.20 26.47 3.48
N SER A 432 15.00 26.35 4.07
CA SER A 432 14.79 26.48 5.50
C SER A 432 15.55 25.44 6.33
N ALA A 433 15.47 24.16 5.96
CA ALA A 433 16.17 23.07 6.64
C ALA A 433 17.68 23.20 6.50
N LEU A 434 18.18 23.55 5.31
CA LEU A 434 19.60 23.77 5.06
C LEU A 434 20.17 24.88 5.95
N VAL A 435 19.47 26.02 6.04
CA VAL A 435 19.88 27.14 6.89
C VAL A 435 19.93 26.73 8.37
N PHE A 436 18.89 26.02 8.84
CA PHE A 436 18.86 25.48 10.21
C PHE A 436 20.03 24.54 10.51
N VAL A 437 20.27 23.57 9.62
CA VAL A 437 21.34 22.57 9.78
C VAL A 437 22.71 23.23 9.76
N LEU A 438 22.96 24.19 8.84
CA LEU A 438 24.23 24.91 8.77
C LEU A 438 24.57 25.66 10.07
N GLY A 439 23.55 26.22 10.75
CA GLY A 439 23.73 26.92 12.02
C GLY A 439 24.05 25.99 13.19
N PHE A 440 23.37 24.85 13.28
CA PHE A 440 23.59 23.86 14.35
C PHE A 440 24.91 23.10 14.19
N VAL A 441 25.21 22.66 12.96
CA VAL A 441 26.36 21.79 12.67
C VAL A 441 27.70 22.51 12.82
N HIS A 442 27.73 23.84 12.75
CA HIS A 442 28.96 24.62 12.92
C HIS A 442 29.63 24.41 14.28
N GLY A 443 28.86 24.14 15.33
CA GLY A 443 29.38 23.81 16.66
C GLY A 443 29.98 22.40 16.78
N LEU A 444 29.61 21.49 15.88
CA LEU A 444 30.05 20.08 15.88
C LEU A 444 31.35 19.86 15.12
N PHE A 445 31.75 20.77 14.23
CA PHE A 445 32.95 20.62 13.40
C PHE A 445 34.23 20.27 14.18
N PRO A 446 34.59 20.93 15.30
CA PRO A 446 35.84 20.63 15.99
C PRO A 446 35.85 19.24 16.65
N ALA A 447 34.69 18.76 17.11
CA ALA A 447 34.56 17.43 17.69
C ALA A 447 34.63 16.35 16.59
N PHE A 448 33.96 16.60 15.46
CA PHE A 448 33.99 15.71 14.31
C PHE A 448 35.40 15.56 13.73
N ASP A 449 36.17 16.65 13.60
CA ASP A 449 37.56 16.59 13.12
C ASP A 449 38.46 15.74 14.01
N LYS A 450 38.33 15.91 15.33
CA LYS A 450 39.11 15.10 16.29
C LYS A 450 38.75 13.62 16.18
N PHE A 451 37.46 13.31 16.07
CA PHE A 451 36.97 11.95 15.89
C PHE A 451 37.49 11.33 14.58
N PHE A 452 37.36 12.06 13.47
CA PHE A 452 37.79 11.59 12.16
C PHE A 452 39.32 11.42 12.08
N ALA A 453 40.08 12.36 12.65
CA ALA A 453 41.54 12.24 12.76
C ALA A 453 41.95 11.03 13.62
N ALA A 454 41.20 10.70 14.68
CA ALA A 454 41.45 9.51 15.48
C ALA A 454 41.22 8.21 14.67
N ILE A 455 40.16 8.16 13.85
CA ILE A 455 39.92 7.04 12.92
C ILE A 455 41.06 6.93 11.90
N GLN A 456 41.45 8.05 11.28
CA GLN A 456 42.55 8.08 10.31
C GLN A 456 43.87 7.63 10.93
N ALA A 457 44.15 7.98 12.19
CA ALA A 457 45.34 7.52 12.91
C ALA A 457 45.27 6.03 13.28
N ALA A 458 44.07 5.50 13.55
CA ALA A 458 43.85 4.09 13.88
C ALA A 458 43.90 3.17 12.65
N TYR A 459 43.61 3.67 11.45
CA TYR A 459 43.53 2.84 10.24
C TYR A 459 44.88 2.21 9.81
N PRO A 460 46.01 2.94 9.71
CA PRO A 460 47.30 2.37 9.33
C PRO A 460 47.81 1.22 10.23
N PRO A 461 47.77 1.29 11.58
CA PRO A 461 48.22 0.18 12.41
C PRO A 461 47.33 -1.05 12.27
N VAL A 462 46.01 -0.88 12.12
CA VAL A 462 45.07 -1.98 11.85
C VAL A 462 45.40 -2.63 10.51
N LEU A 463 45.61 -1.83 9.46
CA LEU A 463 45.99 -2.35 8.14
C LEU A 463 47.32 -3.11 8.18
N ARG A 464 48.33 -2.56 8.87
CA ARG A 464 49.62 -3.25 9.07
C ARG A 464 49.47 -4.56 9.82
N PHE A 465 48.62 -4.61 10.85
CA PHE A 465 48.31 -5.84 11.57
C PHE A 465 47.66 -6.87 10.63
N SER A 466 46.65 -6.45 9.87
CA SER A 466 45.93 -7.32 8.94
C SER A 466 46.84 -7.91 7.86
N LEU A 467 47.75 -7.09 7.31
CA LEU A 467 48.71 -7.54 6.31
C LEU A 467 49.80 -8.46 6.90
N ARG A 468 50.31 -8.14 8.10
CA ARG A 468 51.38 -8.95 8.74
C ARG A 468 50.86 -10.29 9.26
N ARG A 469 49.60 -10.35 9.69
CA ARG A 469 48.96 -11.57 10.24
C ARG A 469 47.84 -12.08 9.34
N ARG A 470 48.09 -12.20 8.03
CA ARG A 470 47.10 -12.66 7.03
C ARG A 470 46.35 -13.93 7.43
N PHE A 471 47.04 -14.91 8.01
CA PHE A 471 46.42 -16.17 8.43
C PHE A 471 45.42 -16.00 9.58
N VAL A 472 45.72 -15.09 10.52
CA VAL A 472 44.82 -14.78 11.63
C VAL A 472 43.58 -14.06 11.12
N VAL A 473 43.74 -13.12 10.19
CA VAL A 473 42.61 -12.42 9.57
C VAL A 473 41.72 -13.40 8.82
N ILE A 474 42.31 -14.26 7.98
CA ILE A 474 41.55 -15.28 7.23
C ILE A 474 40.81 -16.20 8.21
N ALA A 475 41.50 -16.72 9.24
CA ALA A 475 40.86 -17.60 10.22
C ALA A 475 39.69 -16.91 10.96
N LEU A 476 39.83 -15.63 11.31
CA LEU A 476 38.78 -14.86 11.98
C LEU A 476 37.58 -14.63 11.05
N VAL A 477 37.83 -14.22 9.80
CA VAL A 477 36.75 -14.01 8.81
C VAL A 477 36.04 -15.32 8.48
N THR A 478 36.78 -16.43 8.33
CA THR A 478 36.20 -17.76 8.13
C THR A 478 35.40 -18.20 9.36
N ALA A 479 35.90 -17.97 10.57
CA ALA A 479 35.17 -18.29 11.79
C ALA A 479 33.86 -17.49 11.89
N LEU A 480 33.87 -16.19 11.55
CA LEU A 480 32.67 -15.37 11.48
C LEU A 480 31.68 -15.89 10.42
N PHE A 481 32.17 -16.23 9.24
CA PHE A 481 31.34 -16.78 8.16
C PHE A 481 30.70 -18.12 8.55
N VAL A 482 31.49 -19.05 9.11
CA VAL A 482 30.97 -20.34 9.60
C VAL A 482 29.98 -20.12 10.75
N SER A 483 30.27 -19.20 11.67
CA SER A 483 29.35 -18.87 12.76
C SER A 483 28.01 -18.33 12.23
N ALA A 484 28.03 -17.48 11.22
CA ALA A 484 26.81 -16.97 10.57
C ALA A 484 25.99 -18.10 9.92
N ILE A 485 26.64 -19.03 9.22
CA ILE A 485 25.97 -20.21 8.65
C ILE A 485 25.40 -21.11 9.74
N VAL A 486 26.17 -21.37 10.80
CA VAL A 486 25.73 -22.22 11.92
C VAL A 486 24.53 -21.60 12.63
N LEU A 487 24.48 -20.27 12.82
CA LEU A 487 23.32 -19.60 13.41
C LEU A 487 22.05 -19.79 12.57
N LEU A 488 22.16 -19.68 11.25
CA LEU A 488 21.04 -19.94 10.32
C LEU A 488 20.65 -21.43 10.35
N ALA A 489 21.61 -22.34 10.24
CA ALA A 489 21.37 -23.78 10.16
C ALA A 489 20.82 -24.38 11.47
N THR A 490 21.19 -23.82 12.62
CA THR A 490 20.68 -24.24 13.93
C THR A 490 19.29 -23.67 14.25
N GLY A 491 18.68 -22.91 13.32
CA GLY A 491 17.35 -22.32 13.50
C GLY A 491 17.30 -21.25 14.60
N LYS A 492 18.45 -20.73 15.05
CA LYS A 492 18.50 -19.63 16.02
C LYS A 492 18.01 -18.31 15.42
N VAL A 493 18.10 -18.18 14.09
CA VAL A 493 17.44 -17.13 13.32
C VAL A 493 16.19 -17.75 12.72
N GLY A 494 15.02 -17.34 13.20
CA GLY A 494 13.73 -17.80 12.67
C GLY A 494 13.50 -17.30 11.23
N PHE A 495 12.67 -18.01 10.49
CA PHE A 495 12.21 -17.59 9.17
C PHE A 495 10.76 -17.09 9.29
N GLU A 496 10.56 -15.80 9.06
CA GLU A 496 9.24 -15.20 8.94
C GLU A 496 9.16 -14.48 7.59
N PHE A 497 8.05 -14.67 6.88
CA PHE A 497 7.86 -14.09 5.56
C PHE A 497 7.49 -12.60 5.64
N VAL A 498 6.54 -12.28 6.52
CA VAL A 498 6.15 -10.92 6.87
C VAL A 498 6.11 -10.88 8.38
N GLY A 499 6.84 -9.96 9.00
CA GLY A 499 6.78 -9.77 10.44
C GLY A 499 5.39 -9.34 10.86
N GLU A 500 4.91 -9.85 11.99
CA GLU A 500 3.61 -9.43 12.54
C GLU A 500 3.68 -7.95 12.93
N GLY A 501 3.05 -7.10 12.12
CA GLY A 501 2.83 -5.70 12.45
C GLY A 501 1.55 -5.54 13.25
N ASP A 502 1.56 -4.65 14.24
CA ASP A 502 0.35 -4.29 14.98
C ASP A 502 -0.58 -3.48 14.07
N THR A 503 -1.65 -4.12 13.59
CA THR A 503 -2.71 -3.47 12.81
C THR A 503 -3.84 -2.93 13.70
N GLY A 504 -3.72 -3.05 15.02
CA GLY A 504 -4.76 -2.71 15.99
C GLY A 504 -5.88 -3.75 16.08
N GLU A 505 -5.73 -4.89 15.42
CA GLU A 505 -6.74 -5.94 15.28
C GLU A 505 -6.07 -7.33 15.44
N PHE A 506 -6.77 -8.28 16.06
CA PHE A 506 -6.34 -9.68 16.13
C PHE A 506 -7.55 -10.61 15.94
N GLN A 507 -7.29 -11.79 15.39
CA GLN A 507 -8.32 -12.80 15.14
C GLN A 507 -8.17 -13.97 16.10
N VAL A 508 -9.28 -14.40 16.69
CA VAL A 508 -9.33 -15.65 17.47
C VAL A 508 -10.16 -16.65 16.68
N ILE A 509 -9.52 -17.75 16.28
CA ILE A 509 -10.18 -18.86 15.60
C ILE A 509 -10.42 -19.96 16.65
N VAL A 510 -11.68 -20.34 16.83
CA VAL A 510 -12.09 -21.42 17.74
C VAL A 510 -12.65 -22.55 16.89
N GLU A 511 -11.95 -23.69 16.86
CA GLU A 511 -12.39 -24.89 16.16
C GLU A 511 -13.01 -25.86 17.17
N MET A 512 -14.26 -26.27 16.92
CA MET A 512 -14.95 -27.27 17.73
C MET A 512 -14.80 -28.65 17.06
N PRO A 513 -14.73 -29.75 17.83
CA PRO A 513 -14.72 -31.07 17.25
C PRO A 513 -15.98 -31.29 16.40
N PRO A 514 -15.88 -32.01 15.27
CA PRO A 514 -17.05 -32.33 14.45
C PRO A 514 -18.10 -33.05 15.32
N TYR A 515 -19.36 -32.65 15.19
CA TYR A 515 -20.48 -33.33 15.85
C TYR A 515 -20.49 -34.80 15.39
N ALA A 516 -20.41 -35.73 16.35
CA ALA A 516 -20.44 -37.17 16.13
C ALA A 516 -21.86 -37.69 15.88
#